data_AF-A0AA36CAD9-F1
#
_entry.id   AF-A0AA36CAD9-F1
#
_cell.length_a   1.000
_cell.length_b   1.000
_cell.length_c   1.000
_cell.angle_alpha   90.00
_cell.angle_beta   90.00
_cell.angle_gamma   90.00
#
_symmetry.space_group_name_H-M   'P 1'
#
loop_
_entity.id
_entity.type
_entity.pdbx_description
1 polymer ?
#
loop_
_entity_poly.entity_id
_entity_poly.type
_entity_poly.pdbx_seq_one_letter_code
_entity_poly.pdbx_strand_id
1 'polypeptide(L)'
;MRHGHFTIRGTPKSTRTETKNQANDDTSSITDDVRGAEYYHGLVPRTDVEPLLKKDGDFLLRKTEHTPGVIVLAISVRVGTAVRHFMINQDPSGTFYLEGHHEKSISELINWHRTTKTPLSATSNAVLKRPVERTAWLLNHDSITLVKKLGEELWEVFLAEYAMGKDKQEVAVKTMRTEVTREARLKFMKEARLMRKYSHKHVVKILGVAVHEHPLMLVMEVCPGGSLLSYLRKNKGKMDGAIKIR
;
A
#
# COMPACT_ATOMS: atom_id res chain seq x y z
N MET A 1 -19.95 60.72 39.77
CA MET A 1 -18.94 60.95 38.71
C MET A 1 -17.57 60.67 39.32
N ARG A 2 -16.92 59.54 38.95
CA ARG A 2 -15.56 59.42 38.33
C ARG A 2 -14.51 60.32 39.00
N HIS A 3 -13.35 59.87 39.48
CA HIS A 3 -12.20 59.21 38.83
C HIS A 3 -11.42 58.44 39.93
N GLY A 4 -10.77 57.28 39.77
CA GLY A 4 -10.06 56.69 38.63
C GLY A 4 -8.58 56.54 38.97
N HIS A 5 -8.20 55.49 39.72
CA HIS A 5 -6.80 55.12 39.99
C HIS A 5 -6.48 53.79 39.32
N PHE A 6 -5.38 53.78 38.58
CA PHE A 6 -4.94 52.77 37.63
C PHE A 6 -4.04 51.76 38.35
N THR A 7 -4.43 50.48 38.37
CA THR A 7 -3.53 49.37 38.76
C THR A 7 -3.67 48.24 37.75
N ILE A 8 -2.56 47.90 37.10
CA ILE A 8 -2.43 46.84 36.11
C ILE A 8 -2.48 45.48 36.84
N ARG A 9 -3.52 44.68 36.60
CA ARG A 9 -3.56 43.24 36.95
C ARG A 9 -3.28 42.44 35.69
N GLY A 10 -2.26 41.59 35.75
CA GLY A 10 -1.93 40.63 34.70
C GLY A 10 -3.06 39.63 34.48
N THR A 11 -3.44 39.43 33.23
CA THR A 11 -4.34 38.36 32.80
C THR A 11 -3.53 37.09 32.52
N PRO A 12 -4.01 35.91 32.94
CA PRO A 12 -3.37 34.65 32.60
C PRO A 12 -3.55 34.37 31.11
N LYS A 13 -2.45 33.98 30.44
CA LYS A 13 -2.43 33.54 29.05
C LYS A 13 -3.36 32.34 28.89
N SER A 14 -4.40 32.51 28.09
CA SER A 14 -5.24 31.42 27.57
C SER A 14 -4.36 30.53 26.68
N THR A 15 -4.04 29.35 27.19
CA THR A 15 -3.40 28.28 26.43
C THR A 15 -4.43 27.76 25.44
N ARG A 16 -4.33 28.20 24.19
CA ARG A 16 -5.05 27.63 23.06
C ARG A 16 -4.46 26.24 22.83
N THR A 17 -5.12 25.22 23.35
CA THR A 17 -4.83 23.81 23.05
C THR A 17 -5.05 23.61 21.56
N GLU A 18 -3.95 23.52 20.82
CA GLU A 18 -3.94 23.03 19.44
C GLU A 18 -4.36 21.57 19.47
N THR A 19 -5.61 21.31 19.07
CA THR A 19 -6.11 19.97 18.79
C THR A 19 -5.29 19.41 17.64
N LYS A 20 -4.30 18.56 17.97
CA LYS A 20 -3.64 17.71 16.98
C LYS A 20 -4.73 16.87 16.33
N ASN A 21 -4.99 17.12 15.05
CA ASN A 21 -5.73 16.19 14.20
C ASN A 21 -4.95 14.87 14.17
N GLN A 22 -5.34 13.95 15.05
CA GLN A 22 -5.00 12.54 14.97
C GLN A 22 -5.73 11.99 13.75
N ALA A 23 -5.06 11.99 12.61
CA ALA A 23 -5.43 11.11 11.53
C ALA A 23 -5.23 9.68 12.04
N ASN A 24 -6.33 8.93 12.18
CA ASN A 24 -6.36 7.57 12.72
C ASN A 24 -5.23 6.71 12.16
N ASP A 25 -4.35 6.28 13.08
CA ASP A 25 -3.34 5.23 12.89
C ASP A 25 -3.97 3.83 13.07
N ASP A 26 -5.25 3.66 12.70
CA ASP A 26 -6.02 2.42 12.91
C ASP A 26 -5.88 1.42 11.74
N THR A 27 -5.07 1.74 10.72
CA THR A 27 -4.93 0.89 9.54
C THR A 27 -4.10 -0.39 9.75
N SER A 28 -3.34 -0.49 10.85
CA SER A 28 -2.59 -1.71 11.20
C SER A 28 -3.51 -2.75 11.85
N SER A 29 -4.34 -2.33 12.81
CA SER A 29 -5.23 -3.18 13.64
C SER A 29 -6.17 -4.13 12.89
N ILE A 30 -6.82 -3.67 11.81
CA ILE A 30 -7.88 -4.45 11.14
C ILE A 30 -7.36 -5.68 10.36
N THR A 31 -6.04 -5.85 10.17
CA THR A 31 -5.51 -6.95 9.35
C THR A 31 -4.50 -7.83 10.06
N ASP A 32 -4.33 -7.68 11.36
CA ASP A 32 -3.30 -8.40 12.10
C ASP A 32 -3.48 -9.92 12.02
N ASP A 33 -4.72 -10.42 12.05
CA ASP A 33 -5.03 -11.86 11.97
C ASP A 33 -4.80 -12.46 10.58
N VAL A 34 -4.79 -11.63 9.53
CA VAL A 34 -4.63 -12.05 8.13
C VAL A 34 -3.35 -11.53 7.48
N ARG A 35 -2.47 -10.84 8.22
CA ARG A 35 -1.24 -10.22 7.68
C ARG A 35 -0.34 -11.23 6.97
N GLY A 36 -0.25 -12.45 7.50
CA GLY A 36 0.51 -13.57 6.93
C GLY A 36 -0.28 -14.47 5.97
N ALA A 37 -1.56 -14.20 5.74
CA ALA A 37 -2.40 -15.05 4.91
C ALA A 37 -2.03 -14.96 3.43
N GLU A 38 -1.90 -16.11 2.77
CA GLU A 38 -1.55 -16.21 1.35
C GLU A 38 -2.53 -15.47 0.43
N TYR A 39 -3.79 -15.39 0.83
CA TYR A 39 -4.88 -14.76 0.10
C TYR A 39 -5.03 -13.26 0.40
N TYR A 40 -4.20 -12.66 1.25
CA TYR A 40 -4.28 -11.24 1.56
C TYR A 40 -3.29 -10.41 0.74
N HIS A 41 -3.82 -9.51 -0.09
CA HIS A 41 -3.06 -8.77 -1.11
C HIS A 41 -2.85 -7.29 -0.76
N GLY A 42 -3.26 -6.82 0.42
CA GLY A 42 -3.10 -5.41 0.79
C GLY A 42 -3.86 -4.45 -0.14
N LEU A 43 -3.25 -3.33 -0.51
CA LEU A 43 -3.87 -2.21 -1.26
C LEU A 43 -3.85 -2.39 -2.79
N VAL A 44 -3.83 -3.63 -3.28
CA VAL A 44 -3.80 -3.90 -4.73
C VAL A 44 -5.12 -3.47 -5.41
N PRO A 45 -5.07 -2.68 -6.50
CA PRO A 45 -6.27 -2.25 -7.23
C PRO A 45 -7.07 -3.39 -7.85
N ARG A 46 -8.39 -3.17 -8.04
CA ARG A 46 -9.29 -4.14 -8.71
C ARG A 46 -8.76 -4.58 -10.07
N THR A 47 -8.28 -3.63 -10.87
CA THR A 47 -7.72 -3.88 -12.21
C THR A 47 -6.52 -4.82 -12.22
N ASP A 48 -5.80 -4.95 -11.11
CA ASP A 48 -4.66 -5.85 -10.96
C ASP A 48 -5.04 -7.16 -10.26
N VAL A 49 -6.15 -7.17 -9.52
CA VAL A 49 -6.72 -8.34 -8.83
C VAL A 49 -7.53 -9.23 -9.78
N GLU A 50 -8.39 -8.63 -10.60
CA GLU A 50 -9.31 -9.39 -11.47
C GLU A 50 -8.61 -10.40 -12.40
N PRO A 51 -7.45 -10.09 -13.01
CA PRO A 51 -6.72 -11.06 -13.84
C PRO A 51 -6.12 -12.24 -13.07
N LEU A 52 -5.97 -12.12 -11.74
CA LEU A 52 -5.43 -13.18 -10.89
C LEU A 52 -6.47 -14.27 -10.60
N LEU A 53 -7.75 -13.92 -10.59
CA LEU A 53 -8.86 -14.81 -10.28
C LEU A 53 -9.29 -15.54 -11.56
N LYS A 54 -8.85 -16.79 -11.78
CA LYS A 54 -8.97 -17.48 -13.07
C LYS A 54 -10.13 -18.47 -13.13
N LYS A 55 -10.34 -19.22 -12.06
CA LYS A 55 -11.33 -20.30 -11.96
C LYS A 55 -12.47 -19.89 -11.03
N ASP A 56 -13.66 -20.41 -11.28
CA ASP A 56 -14.85 -20.13 -10.45
C ASP A 56 -14.62 -20.47 -8.96
N GLY A 57 -14.79 -19.49 -8.08
CA GLY A 57 -14.49 -19.56 -6.65
C GLY A 57 -13.02 -19.30 -6.28
N ASP A 58 -12.16 -18.91 -7.24
CA ASP A 58 -10.89 -18.26 -6.92
C ASP A 58 -11.20 -16.96 -6.19
N PHE A 59 -10.52 -16.72 -5.06
CA PHE A 59 -10.74 -15.53 -4.27
C PHE A 59 -9.46 -14.98 -3.66
N LEU A 60 -9.50 -13.70 -3.29
CA LEU A 60 -8.49 -13.04 -2.46
C LEU A 60 -9.13 -11.92 -1.61
N LEU A 61 -8.44 -11.57 -0.53
CA LEU A 61 -8.74 -10.46 0.36
C LEU A 61 -7.85 -9.26 0.02
N ARG A 62 -8.39 -8.05 0.05
CA ARG A 62 -7.63 -6.81 -0.18
C ARG A 62 -8.21 -5.64 0.61
N LYS A 63 -7.36 -4.66 0.91
CA LYS A 63 -7.78 -3.34 1.36
C LYS A 63 -8.31 -2.53 0.17
N THR A 64 -9.35 -1.74 0.40
CA THR A 64 -10.00 -0.90 -0.60
C THR A 64 -10.50 0.39 0.05
N GLU A 65 -10.62 1.45 -0.74
CA GLU A 65 -11.22 2.70 -0.27
C GLU A 65 -12.73 2.66 -0.54
N HIS A 66 -13.56 2.82 0.49
CA HIS A 66 -15.02 2.89 0.34
C HIS A 66 -15.44 4.33 0.00
N THR A 67 -15.01 5.26 0.85
CA THR A 67 -15.08 6.71 0.66
C THR A 67 -13.67 7.30 0.80
N PRO A 68 -13.41 8.51 0.26
CA PRO A 68 -12.10 9.14 0.36
C PRO A 68 -11.53 9.11 1.79
N GLY A 69 -10.37 8.49 1.97
CA GLY A 69 -9.69 8.33 3.26
C GLY A 69 -10.13 7.14 4.12
N VAL A 70 -11.25 6.46 3.79
CA VAL A 70 -11.77 5.33 4.57
C VAL A 70 -11.39 4.01 3.92
N ILE A 71 -10.40 3.34 4.51
CA ILE A 71 -9.94 2.02 4.09
C ILE A 71 -10.78 0.94 4.77
N VAL A 72 -11.36 0.04 3.96
CA VAL A 72 -12.10 -1.14 4.38
C VAL A 72 -11.53 -2.39 3.70
N LEU A 73 -11.95 -3.57 4.14
CA LEU A 73 -11.59 -4.83 3.50
C LEU A 73 -12.64 -5.26 2.49
N ALA A 74 -12.17 -5.91 1.43
CA ALA A 74 -13.05 -6.53 0.44
C ALA A 74 -12.51 -7.89 -0.01
N ILE A 75 -13.43 -8.86 -0.11
CA ILE A 75 -13.19 -10.15 -0.75
C ILE A 75 -13.53 -10.01 -2.24
N SER A 76 -12.57 -10.34 -3.10
CA SER A 76 -12.77 -10.42 -4.54
C SER A 76 -12.82 -11.87 -4.95
N VAL A 77 -13.86 -12.30 -5.69
CA VAL A 77 -14.10 -13.70 -6.04
C VAL A 77 -14.61 -13.85 -7.47
N ARG A 78 -14.08 -14.84 -8.20
CA ARG A 78 -14.56 -15.21 -9.54
C ARG A 78 -15.87 -15.97 -9.43
N VAL A 79 -16.91 -15.49 -10.11
CA VAL A 79 -18.23 -16.14 -10.22
C VAL A 79 -18.59 -16.27 -11.69
N GLY A 80 -18.54 -17.49 -12.23
CA GLY A 80 -18.64 -17.72 -13.66
C GLY A 80 -17.58 -16.92 -14.42
N THR A 81 -18.02 -16.04 -15.33
CA THR A 81 -17.14 -15.18 -16.13
C THR A 81 -16.81 -13.83 -15.48
N ALA A 82 -17.49 -13.46 -14.39
CA ALA A 82 -17.35 -12.16 -13.74
C ALA A 82 -16.53 -12.24 -12.45
N VAL A 83 -15.91 -11.14 -12.04
CA VAL A 83 -15.37 -10.98 -10.69
C VAL A 83 -16.34 -10.13 -9.89
N ARG A 84 -16.69 -10.60 -8.69
CA ARG A 84 -17.51 -9.86 -7.73
C ARG A 84 -16.65 -9.42 -6.55
N HIS A 85 -17.00 -8.29 -5.94
CA HIS A 85 -16.30 -7.73 -4.80
C HIS A 85 -17.28 -7.47 -3.65
N PHE A 86 -17.01 -8.04 -2.48
CA PHE A 86 -17.84 -7.97 -1.29
C PHE A 86 -17.06 -7.24 -0.20
N MET A 87 -17.60 -6.13 0.31
CA MET A 87 -16.98 -5.41 1.41
C MET A 87 -17.29 -6.14 2.72
N ILE A 88 -16.26 -6.37 3.53
CA ILE A 88 -16.44 -6.92 4.87
C ILE A 88 -16.81 -5.74 5.77
N ASN A 89 -17.96 -5.86 6.42
CA ASN A 89 -18.42 -4.87 7.36
C ASN A 89 -17.95 -5.22 8.77
N GLN A 90 -17.95 -4.22 9.65
CA GLN A 90 -17.71 -4.41 11.08
C GLN A 90 -18.88 -3.79 11.84
N ASP A 91 -19.42 -4.51 12.82
CA ASP A 91 -20.49 -4.01 13.66
C ASP A 91 -19.94 -3.24 14.88
N PRO A 92 -20.77 -2.54 15.66
CA PRO A 92 -20.32 -1.79 16.85
C PRO A 92 -19.68 -2.65 17.95
N SER A 93 -19.85 -3.98 17.93
CA SER A 93 -19.19 -4.90 18.85
C SER A 93 -17.76 -5.27 18.41
N GLY A 94 -17.36 -4.85 17.21
CA GLY A 94 -16.06 -5.17 16.61
C GLY A 94 -16.05 -6.47 15.80
N THR A 95 -17.19 -7.13 15.65
CA THR A 95 -17.32 -8.40 14.92
C THR A 95 -17.42 -8.13 13.42
N PHE A 96 -16.79 -8.98 12.60
CA PHE A 96 -16.74 -8.86 11.15
C PHE A 96 -17.84 -9.67 10.49
N TYR A 97 -18.47 -9.12 9.45
CA TYR A 97 -19.61 -9.80 8.82
C TYR A 97 -19.75 -9.57 7.32
N LEU A 98 -20.40 -10.54 6.69
CA LEU A 98 -20.94 -10.48 5.34
C LEU A 98 -22.41 -10.90 5.39
N GLU A 99 -23.28 -9.98 4.94
CA GLU A 99 -24.73 -10.10 5.12
C GLU A 99 -25.13 -10.41 6.57
N GLY A 100 -25.70 -11.59 6.85
CA GLY A 100 -26.22 -11.95 8.16
C GLY A 100 -25.28 -12.78 9.02
N HIS A 101 -24.07 -13.10 8.56
CA HIS A 101 -23.14 -13.97 9.29
C HIS A 101 -21.95 -13.19 9.84
N HIS A 102 -21.75 -13.31 11.15
CA HIS A 102 -20.78 -12.56 11.95
C HIS A 102 -19.73 -13.49 12.55
N GLU A 103 -18.46 -13.08 12.53
CA GLU A 103 -17.34 -13.78 13.14
C GLU A 103 -16.34 -12.82 13.80
N LYS A 104 -15.64 -13.29 14.84
CA LYS A 104 -14.77 -12.43 15.67
C LYS A 104 -13.51 -11.97 14.95
N SER A 105 -13.11 -12.68 13.90
CA SER A 105 -11.93 -12.38 13.09
C SER A 105 -12.22 -12.56 11.60
N ILE A 106 -11.41 -11.93 10.74
CA ILE A 106 -11.54 -12.04 9.29
C ILE A 106 -11.17 -13.45 8.83
N SER A 107 -10.15 -14.04 9.45
CA SER A 107 -9.74 -15.41 9.22
C SER A 107 -10.88 -16.40 9.50
N GLU A 108 -11.58 -16.25 10.63
CA GLU A 108 -12.76 -17.07 10.97
C GLU A 108 -13.89 -16.87 9.97
N LEU A 109 -14.22 -15.62 9.62
CA LEU A 109 -15.26 -15.30 8.63
C LEU A 109 -14.99 -15.97 7.28
N ILE A 110 -13.76 -15.85 6.77
CA ILE A 110 -13.35 -16.48 5.51
C ILE A 110 -13.40 -18.00 5.63
N ASN A 111 -12.90 -18.55 6.74
CA ASN A 111 -12.85 -19.99 6.94
C ASN A 111 -14.25 -20.61 7.06
N TRP A 112 -15.19 -19.92 7.70
CA TRP A 112 -16.59 -20.33 7.78
C TRP A 112 -17.21 -20.44 6.40
N HIS A 113 -17.15 -19.38 5.58
CA HIS A 113 -17.69 -19.39 4.21
C HIS A 113 -17.02 -20.44 3.32
N ARG A 114 -15.72 -20.67 3.50
CA ARG A 114 -14.99 -21.72 2.76
C ARG A 114 -15.40 -23.13 3.16
N THR A 115 -15.68 -23.37 4.44
CA THR A 115 -16.00 -24.70 4.97
C THR A 115 -17.45 -25.06 4.70
N THR A 116 -18.38 -24.14 5.00
CA THR A 116 -19.82 -24.35 4.81
C THR A 116 -20.26 -24.26 3.35
N LYS A 117 -19.41 -23.68 2.49
CA LYS A 117 -19.73 -23.34 1.09
C LYS A 117 -20.90 -22.37 0.95
N THR A 118 -21.26 -21.67 2.03
CA THR A 118 -22.28 -20.62 2.00
C THR A 118 -21.80 -19.47 1.12
N PRO A 119 -22.59 -19.02 0.12
CA PRO A 119 -22.25 -17.85 -0.69
C PRO A 119 -22.00 -16.59 0.14
N LEU A 120 -21.13 -15.70 -0.34
CA LEU A 120 -20.85 -14.41 0.31
C LEU A 120 -22.04 -13.45 0.29
N SER A 121 -22.99 -13.70 -0.61
CA SER A 121 -24.28 -13.03 -0.65
C SER A 121 -25.34 -13.95 -1.21
N ALA A 122 -26.54 -13.93 -0.62
CA ALA A 122 -27.70 -14.72 -1.02
C ALA A 122 -28.06 -14.59 -2.51
N THR A 123 -27.72 -13.46 -3.15
CA THR A 123 -28.06 -13.17 -4.56
C THR A 123 -26.92 -13.45 -5.54
N SER A 124 -25.73 -13.81 -5.05
CA SER A 124 -24.50 -13.73 -5.86
C SER A 124 -23.94 -15.07 -6.33
N ASN A 125 -24.36 -16.20 -5.73
CA ASN A 125 -23.73 -17.52 -5.87
C ASN A 125 -22.20 -17.52 -5.65
N ALA A 126 -21.66 -16.51 -4.98
CA ALA A 126 -20.23 -16.33 -4.79
C ALA A 126 -19.69 -17.24 -3.69
N VAL A 127 -19.23 -18.43 -4.04
CA VAL A 127 -18.70 -19.41 -3.08
C VAL A 127 -17.17 -19.39 -3.07
N LEU A 128 -16.58 -19.30 -1.87
CA LEU A 128 -15.12 -19.35 -1.70
C LEU A 128 -14.60 -20.78 -1.86
N LYS A 129 -13.73 -21.00 -2.85
CA LYS A 129 -13.15 -22.32 -3.13
C LYS A 129 -11.64 -22.32 -2.96
N ARG A 130 -10.91 -21.48 -3.69
CA ARG A 130 -9.44 -21.52 -3.74
C ARG A 130 -8.86 -20.15 -3.43
N PRO A 131 -8.01 -20.03 -2.38
CA PRO A 131 -7.27 -18.81 -2.14
C PRO A 131 -6.30 -18.58 -3.31
N VAL A 132 -6.22 -17.34 -3.78
CA VAL A 132 -5.23 -16.93 -4.78
C VAL A 132 -4.05 -16.32 -4.05
N GLU A 133 -2.91 -16.99 -4.15
CA GLU A 133 -1.66 -16.56 -3.55
C GLU A 133 -1.16 -15.23 -4.14
N ARG A 134 -0.39 -14.51 -3.33
CA ARG A 134 0.36 -13.36 -3.81
C ARG A 134 1.42 -13.78 -4.81
N THR A 135 1.50 -13.02 -5.89
CA THR A 135 2.58 -13.13 -6.86
C THR A 135 3.91 -12.64 -6.27
N ALA A 136 5.03 -13.26 -6.64
CA ALA A 136 6.37 -13.01 -6.09
C ALA A 136 6.89 -11.55 -6.14
N TRP A 137 6.35 -10.71 -7.02
CA TRP A 137 6.72 -9.28 -7.13
C TRP A 137 5.95 -8.37 -6.15
N LEU A 138 4.92 -8.90 -5.47
CA LEU A 138 4.29 -8.22 -4.34
C LEU A 138 5.11 -8.56 -3.10
N LEU A 139 5.96 -7.63 -2.70
CA LEU A 139 6.94 -7.79 -1.62
C LEU A 139 6.32 -7.50 -0.26
N ASN A 140 6.89 -8.09 0.79
CA ASN A 140 6.53 -7.77 2.18
C ASN A 140 7.28 -6.52 2.63
N HIS A 141 6.59 -5.60 3.29
CA HIS A 141 7.21 -4.43 3.92
C HIS A 141 8.34 -4.84 4.88
N ASP A 142 8.11 -5.88 5.69
CA ASP A 142 9.10 -6.40 6.65
C ASP A 142 10.39 -6.93 6.00
N SER A 143 10.38 -7.19 4.68
CA SER A 143 11.58 -7.60 3.94
C SER A 143 12.43 -6.43 3.46
N ILE A 144 12.01 -5.18 3.67
CA ILE A 144 12.66 -3.97 3.17
C ILE A 144 13.06 -3.08 4.34
N THR A 145 14.35 -2.84 4.50
CA THR A 145 14.88 -1.93 5.53
C THR A 145 15.43 -0.67 4.88
N LEU A 146 14.76 0.48 5.07
CA LEU A 146 15.25 1.77 4.56
C LEU A 146 16.52 2.19 5.32
N VAL A 147 17.58 2.50 4.57
CA VAL A 147 18.91 2.83 5.14
C VAL A 147 19.19 4.32 5.06
N LYS A 148 19.08 4.93 3.86
CA LYS A 148 19.49 6.32 3.65
C LYS A 148 18.64 6.99 2.58
N LYS A 149 18.18 8.21 2.82
CA LYS A 149 17.53 9.02 1.78
C LYS A 149 18.53 9.42 0.69
N LEU A 150 18.23 9.05 -0.56
CA LEU A 150 19.02 9.37 -1.75
C LEU A 150 18.58 10.65 -2.43
N GLY A 151 17.28 10.96 -2.37
CA GLY A 151 16.72 12.16 -2.98
C GLY A 151 15.24 12.34 -2.69
N GLU A 152 14.75 13.53 -3.01
CA GLU A 152 13.35 13.91 -2.93
C GLU A 152 13.09 14.92 -4.06
N GLU A 153 12.28 14.51 -5.03
CA GLU A 153 11.70 15.42 -6.00
C GLU A 153 10.17 15.31 -5.88
N LEU A 154 9.53 14.53 -6.76
CA LEU A 154 8.11 14.22 -6.65
C LEU A 154 7.81 13.10 -5.63
N TRP A 155 8.81 12.25 -5.37
CA TRP A 155 8.74 11.11 -4.47
C TRP A 155 10.06 11.01 -3.71
N GLU A 156 10.01 10.47 -2.49
CA GLU A 156 11.22 10.18 -1.75
C GLU A 156 11.84 8.88 -2.28
N VAL A 157 13.15 8.92 -2.47
CA VAL A 157 13.94 7.75 -2.89
C VAL A 157 14.96 7.46 -1.80
N PHE A 158 15.00 6.22 -1.36
CA PHE A 158 15.89 5.71 -0.33
C PHE A 158 16.78 4.61 -0.89
N LEU A 159 18.00 4.52 -0.37
CA LEU A 159 18.78 3.30 -0.34
C LEU A 159 18.17 2.40 0.73
N ALA A 160 18.01 1.13 0.42
CA ALA A 160 17.46 0.16 1.35
C ALA A 160 18.15 -1.21 1.18
N GLU A 161 18.01 -2.06 2.20
CA GLU A 161 18.34 -3.49 2.11
C GLU A 161 17.04 -4.27 1.85
N TYR A 162 17.06 -5.13 0.83
CA TYR A 162 15.99 -6.08 0.55
C TYR A 162 16.44 -7.49 0.92
N ALA A 163 15.74 -8.11 1.88
CA ALA A 163 16.01 -9.45 2.38
C ALA A 163 15.27 -10.51 1.53
N MET A 164 16.02 -11.43 0.94
CA MET A 164 15.52 -12.55 0.15
C MET A 164 15.94 -13.86 0.81
N GLY A 165 15.20 -14.25 1.86
CA GLY A 165 15.56 -15.40 2.67
C GLY A 165 16.83 -15.12 3.49
N LYS A 166 17.92 -15.82 3.19
CA LYS A 166 19.23 -15.61 3.86
C LYS A 166 20.07 -14.52 3.21
N ASP A 167 19.75 -14.16 1.96
CA ASP A 167 20.50 -13.19 1.19
C ASP A 167 19.95 -11.78 1.40
N LYS A 168 20.82 -10.79 1.23
CA LYS A 168 20.46 -9.37 1.23
C LYS A 168 20.98 -8.71 -0.04
N GLN A 169 20.17 -7.84 -0.60
CA GLN A 169 20.55 -7.02 -1.75
C GLN A 169 20.33 -5.55 -1.45
N GLU A 170 21.29 -4.71 -1.83
CA GLU A 170 21.11 -3.27 -1.82
C GLU A 170 20.18 -2.84 -2.96
N VAL A 171 19.15 -2.06 -2.63
CA VAL A 171 18.09 -1.64 -3.54
C VAL A 171 17.81 -0.15 -3.39
N ALA A 172 17.26 0.46 -4.44
CA ALA A 172 16.63 1.76 -4.33
C ALA A 172 15.12 1.57 -4.11
N VAL A 173 14.55 2.36 -3.21
CA VAL A 173 13.14 2.29 -2.84
C VAL A 173 12.53 3.66 -3.02
N LYS A 174 11.58 3.77 -3.95
CA LYS A 174 10.76 4.97 -4.13
C LYS A 174 9.48 4.80 -3.31
N THR A 175 9.25 5.69 -2.35
CA THR A 175 8.10 5.60 -1.44
C THR A 175 6.98 6.53 -1.84
N MET A 176 5.74 6.08 -1.66
CA MET A 176 4.55 6.92 -1.70
C MET A 176 4.01 7.10 -0.28
N ARG A 177 3.88 8.36 0.15
CA ARG A 177 3.33 8.72 1.46
C ARG A 177 1.82 8.41 1.55
N THR A 178 1.31 8.41 2.77
CA THR A 178 -0.05 7.99 3.17
C THR A 178 -1.17 8.85 2.56
N GLU A 179 -0.91 10.13 2.31
CA GLU A 179 -1.92 11.12 1.87
C GLU A 179 -2.24 11.07 0.37
N VAL A 180 -1.78 10.02 -0.31
CA VAL A 180 -1.81 9.98 -1.77
C VAL A 180 -3.13 9.39 -2.27
N THR A 181 -3.78 10.14 -3.16
CA THR A 181 -5.11 9.82 -3.71
C THR A 181 -5.15 8.42 -4.34
N ARG A 182 -6.35 7.82 -4.39
CA ARG A 182 -6.62 6.58 -5.14
C ARG A 182 -6.04 6.60 -6.55
N GLU A 183 -6.14 7.73 -7.24
CA GLU A 183 -5.64 7.90 -8.61
C GLU A 183 -4.12 7.81 -8.69
N ALA A 184 -3.41 8.41 -7.74
CA ALA A 184 -1.96 8.35 -7.71
C ALA A 184 -1.49 6.93 -7.33
N ARG A 185 -2.20 6.21 -6.46
CA ARG A 185 -1.96 4.76 -6.23
C ARG A 185 -2.15 3.93 -7.50
N LEU A 186 -3.20 4.21 -8.28
CA LEU A 186 -3.42 3.56 -9.58
C LEU A 186 -2.30 3.86 -10.58
N LYS A 187 -1.83 5.11 -10.66
CA LYS A 187 -0.71 5.50 -11.53
C LYS A 187 0.58 4.79 -11.13
N PHE A 188 0.88 4.72 -9.84
CA PHE A 188 2.03 4.00 -9.31
C PHE A 188 2.01 2.51 -9.64
N MET A 189 0.88 1.83 -9.38
CA MET A 189 0.73 0.41 -9.71
C MET A 189 0.82 0.17 -11.22
N LYS A 190 0.25 1.06 -12.03
CA LYS A 190 0.36 1.01 -13.49
C LYS A 190 1.81 1.15 -13.96
N GLU A 191 2.55 2.11 -13.40
CA GLU A 191 3.98 2.32 -13.68
C GLU A 191 4.78 1.07 -13.32
N ALA A 192 4.61 0.54 -12.11
CA ALA A 192 5.31 -0.67 -11.67
C ALA A 192 5.02 -1.88 -12.57
N ARG A 193 3.75 -2.10 -12.96
CA ARG A 193 3.34 -3.19 -13.83
C ARG A 193 3.94 -3.09 -15.24
N LEU A 194 4.03 -1.87 -15.78
CA LEU A 194 4.65 -1.65 -17.08
C LEU A 194 6.16 -1.87 -16.99
N MET A 195 6.80 -1.27 -15.99
CA MET A 195 8.25 -1.32 -15.80
C MET A 195 8.76 -2.75 -15.55
N ARG A 196 7.98 -3.61 -14.87
CA ARG A 196 8.32 -5.02 -14.65
C ARG A 196 8.50 -5.82 -15.94
N LYS A 197 7.94 -5.37 -17.07
CA LYS A 197 8.08 -6.07 -18.36
C LYS A 197 9.42 -5.82 -19.04
N TYR A 198 10.18 -4.81 -18.62
CA TYR A 198 11.45 -4.47 -19.24
C TYR A 198 12.62 -5.11 -18.50
N SER A 199 13.52 -5.72 -19.26
CA SER A 199 14.81 -6.20 -18.79
C SER A 199 15.85 -5.84 -19.84
N HIS A 200 16.59 -4.76 -19.59
CA HIS A 200 17.58 -4.25 -20.52
C HIS A 200 18.68 -3.51 -19.78
N LYS A 201 19.93 -3.61 -20.26
CA LYS A 201 21.12 -3.00 -19.64
C LYS A 201 21.09 -1.47 -19.43
N HIS A 202 20.15 -0.77 -20.05
CA HIS A 202 20.00 0.69 -19.99
C HIS A 202 18.63 1.12 -19.44
N VAL A 203 17.87 0.19 -18.84
CA VAL A 203 16.58 0.46 -18.20
C VAL A 203 16.65 -0.05 -16.77
N VAL A 204 16.33 0.80 -15.80
CA VAL A 204 16.33 0.44 -14.38
C VAL A 204 15.39 -0.73 -14.14
N LYS A 205 15.94 -1.83 -13.61
CA LYS A 205 15.20 -3.04 -13.27
C LYS A 205 14.36 -2.81 -12.02
N ILE A 206 13.06 -3.03 -12.16
CA ILE A 206 12.12 -3.13 -11.03
C ILE A 206 12.14 -4.55 -10.48
N LEU A 207 12.32 -4.67 -9.17
CA LEU A 207 12.31 -5.95 -8.46
C LEU A 207 10.90 -6.29 -7.96
N GLY A 208 10.15 -5.30 -7.49
CA GLY A 208 8.79 -5.50 -7.01
C GLY A 208 8.18 -4.27 -6.37
N VAL A 209 6.99 -4.45 -5.78
CA VAL A 209 6.29 -3.42 -5.01
C VAL A 209 5.86 -3.96 -3.66
N ALA A 210 6.00 -3.17 -2.61
CA ALA A 210 5.38 -3.44 -1.32
C ALA A 210 4.13 -2.55 -1.18
N VAL A 211 2.97 -3.17 -1.19
CA VAL A 211 1.66 -2.50 -1.19
C VAL A 211 0.72 -3.03 -0.11
N HIS A 212 1.29 -3.71 0.88
CA HIS A 212 0.56 -4.20 2.03
C HIS A 212 -0.04 -3.04 2.85
N GLU A 213 0.82 -2.09 3.18
CA GLU A 213 0.52 -0.92 4.01
C GLU A 213 1.28 0.30 3.52
N HIS A 214 1.04 1.44 4.16
CA HIS A 214 1.78 2.66 3.86
C HIS A 214 3.11 2.69 4.63
N PRO A 215 4.16 3.32 4.07
CA PRO A 215 4.20 3.88 2.73
C PRO A 215 4.25 2.77 1.66
N LEU A 216 3.64 3.00 0.49
CA LEU A 216 3.79 2.07 -0.63
C LEU A 216 5.23 2.19 -1.16
N MET A 217 5.85 1.08 -1.52
CA MET A 217 7.27 1.04 -1.91
C MET A 217 7.44 0.43 -3.30
N LEU A 218 8.13 1.13 -4.21
CA LEU A 218 8.61 0.57 -5.47
C LEU A 218 10.09 0.24 -5.31
N VAL A 219 10.41 -1.05 -5.36
CA VAL A 219 11.76 -1.58 -5.14
C VAL A 219 12.44 -1.79 -6.49
N MET A 220 13.59 -1.16 -6.67
CA MET A 220 14.36 -1.13 -7.90
C MET A 220 15.85 -1.37 -7.64
N GLU A 221 16.61 -1.73 -8.68
CA GLU A 221 18.06 -1.81 -8.55
C GLU A 221 18.69 -0.45 -8.20
N VAL A 222 19.79 -0.46 -7.46
CA VAL A 222 20.57 0.75 -7.20
C VAL A 222 21.38 1.12 -8.44
N CYS A 223 21.35 2.39 -8.82
CA CYS A 223 22.23 2.96 -9.82
C CYS A 223 23.38 3.70 -9.12
N PRO A 224 24.60 3.14 -9.04
CA PRO A 224 25.70 3.70 -8.22
C PRO A 224 26.15 5.10 -8.67
N GLY A 225 25.98 5.41 -9.97
CA GLY A 225 26.30 6.71 -10.55
C GLY A 225 25.34 7.84 -10.16
N GLY A 226 24.24 7.53 -9.46
CA GLY A 226 23.19 8.48 -9.13
C GLY A 226 22.42 8.97 -10.35
N SER A 227 21.74 10.12 -10.22
CA SER A 227 21.02 10.72 -11.34
C SER A 227 21.98 11.28 -12.38
N LEU A 228 21.59 11.19 -13.66
CA LEU A 228 22.34 11.78 -14.77
C LEU A 228 22.59 13.26 -14.53
N LEU A 229 21.60 14.02 -14.05
CA LEU A 229 21.75 15.45 -13.76
C LEU A 229 22.86 15.73 -12.74
N SER A 230 22.88 14.99 -11.63
CA SER A 230 23.91 15.13 -10.60
C SER A 230 25.29 14.75 -11.14
N TYR A 231 25.37 13.69 -11.94
CA TYR A 231 26.60 13.29 -12.62
C TYR A 231 27.10 14.38 -13.59
N LEU A 232 26.20 14.94 -14.40
CA LEU A 232 26.52 15.99 -15.37
C LEU A 232 27.03 17.27 -14.68
N ARG A 233 26.39 17.67 -13.56
CA ARG A 233 26.81 18.82 -12.76
C ARG A 233 28.19 18.62 -12.14
N LYS A 234 28.45 17.43 -11.57
CA LYS A 234 29.74 17.11 -10.92
C LYS A 234 30.90 17.05 -11.91
N ASN A 235 30.64 16.63 -13.16
CA ASN A 235 31.65 16.45 -14.19
C ASN A 235 31.66 17.58 -15.23
N LYS A 236 31.03 18.72 -14.94
CA LYS A 236 31.00 19.87 -15.85
C LYS A 236 32.44 20.30 -16.22
N GLY A 237 32.72 20.37 -17.52
CA GLY A 237 34.04 20.74 -18.05
C GLY A 237 35.10 19.63 -18.00
N LYS A 238 34.77 18.43 -17.48
CA LYS A 238 35.68 17.27 -17.40
C LYS A 238 35.26 16.12 -18.32
N MET A 239 34.17 16.27 -19.07
CA MET A 239 33.72 15.24 -19.99
C MET A 239 34.42 15.40 -21.33
N ASP A 240 35.06 14.33 -21.78
CA ASP A 240 35.68 14.24 -23.09
C ASP A 240 34.62 14.37 -24.20
N GLY A 241 35.00 14.98 -25.33
CA GLY A 241 34.13 15.20 -26.48
C GLY A 241 33.55 13.90 -27.06
N ALA A 242 34.20 12.77 -26.83
CA ALA A 242 33.73 11.43 -27.21
C ALA A 242 32.56 10.90 -26.36
N ILE A 243 32.29 11.48 -25.19
CA ILE A 243 31.18 11.10 -24.29
C ILE A 243 29.92 11.94 -24.57
N LYS A 244 30.04 13.03 -25.35
CA LYS A 244 28.89 13.77 -25.89
C LYS A 244 28.24 12.93 -26.98
N ILE A 245 27.14 12.29 -26.61
CA ILE A 245 26.31 11.41 -27.45
C ILE A 245 26.10 12.03 -28.85
N ARG A 246 26.49 11.29 -29.89
CA ARG A 246 26.02 11.43 -31.27
C ARG A 246 24.60 10.89 -31.38
#